data_AF-A0A444JY82-F1
#
_entry.id   AF-A0A444JY82-F1
#
_cell.length_a   1.000
_cell.length_b   1.000
_cell.length_c   1.000
_cell.angle_alpha   90.00
_cell.angle_beta   90.00
_cell.angle_gamma   90.00
#
_symmetry.space_group_name_H-M   'P 1'
#
loop_
_entity.id
_entity.type
_entity.pdbx_description
1 polymer ?
#
loop_
_entity_poly.entity_id
_entity_poly.type
_entity_poly.pdbx_seq_one_letter_code
_entity_poly.pdbx_strand_id
1 'polypeptide(L)'
;VKHAEALHRSIATRGYERLALFTGQLDDGASRLKVVTDWRDGAIDLVVATSAFGMGIDKDDVRAVVHACVPESPSRYYQEIGRAARGGNQALALMLWTDDRGKAGDWRQARRLWSGSWLTPDMMRKRWRAIVRAAEQ
;
A
#
# COMPACT_ATOMS: atom_id res chain seq x y z
N VAL A 1 -4.16 8.05 -3.10
CA VAL A 1 -5.62 8.01 -2.88
C VAL A 1 -6.38 8.15 -4.20
N LYS A 2 -6.26 9.25 -4.94
CA LYS A 2 -6.90 9.41 -6.26
C LYS A 2 -6.74 8.23 -7.24
N HIS A 3 -5.54 7.63 -7.33
CA HIS A 3 -5.33 6.44 -8.18
C HIS A 3 -6.11 5.22 -7.70
N ALA A 4 -6.20 4.99 -6.38
CA ALA A 4 -6.96 3.89 -5.80
C ALA A 4 -8.47 4.07 -6.04
N GLU A 5 -8.99 5.29 -5.87
CA GLU A 5 -10.38 5.62 -6.19
C GLU A 5 -10.70 5.42 -7.68
N ALA A 6 -9.80 5.87 -8.57
CA ALA A 6 -9.98 5.71 -10.01
C ALA A 6 -9.99 4.23 -10.41
N LEU A 7 -9.07 3.43 -9.86
CA LEU A 7 -9.02 1.99 -10.07
C LEU A 7 -10.29 1.31 -9.54
N HIS A 8 -10.71 1.65 -8.32
CA HIS A 8 -11.95 1.15 -7.72
C HIS A 8 -13.17 1.43 -8.61
N ARG A 9 -13.34 2.67 -9.09
CA ARG A 9 -14.41 3.02 -10.03
C ARG A 9 -14.31 2.21 -11.33
N SER A 10 -13.12 2.05 -11.87
CA SER A 10 -12.89 1.29 -13.11
C SER A 10 -13.26 -0.19 -12.95
N ILE A 11 -12.96 -0.79 -11.79
CA ILE A 11 -13.32 -2.18 -11.49
C ILE A 11 -14.83 -2.29 -11.28
N ALA A 12 -15.45 -1.38 -10.53
CA ALA A 12 -16.91 -1.36 -10.33
C ALA A 12 -17.67 -1.27 -11.66
N THR A 13 -17.22 -0.43 -12.60
CA THR A 13 -17.85 -0.30 -13.94
C THR A 13 -17.78 -1.56 -14.80
N ARG A 14 -16.95 -2.55 -14.42
CA ARG A 14 -16.86 -3.86 -15.08
C ARG A 14 -17.76 -4.92 -14.44
N GLY A 15 -18.60 -4.55 -13.48
CA GLY A 15 -19.61 -5.44 -12.86
C GLY A 15 -19.13 -6.17 -11.60
N TYR A 16 -18.01 -5.77 -10.99
CA TYR A 16 -17.59 -6.32 -9.70
C TYR A 16 -18.35 -5.63 -8.57
N GLU A 17 -19.27 -6.37 -7.92
CA GLU A 17 -20.16 -5.84 -6.88
C GLU A 17 -19.59 -5.99 -5.45
N ARG A 18 -18.85 -7.07 -5.19
CA ARG A 18 -18.22 -7.36 -3.88
C ARG A 18 -16.84 -6.69 -3.77
N LEU A 19 -16.86 -5.37 -3.90
CA LEU A 19 -15.69 -4.49 -4.02
C LEU A 19 -15.68 -3.42 -2.93
N ALA A 20 -14.52 -3.19 -2.31
CA ALA A 20 -14.33 -2.09 -1.37
C ALA A 20 -13.09 -1.24 -1.67
N LEU A 21 -13.13 0.01 -1.20
CA LEU A 21 -12.03 0.95 -1.24
C LEU A 21 -11.50 1.17 0.18
N PHE A 22 -10.20 0.99 0.39
CA PHE A 22 -9.57 1.22 1.69
C PHE A 22 -8.37 2.16 1.57
N THR A 23 -8.52 3.41 1.98
CA THR A 23 -7.47 4.42 1.90
C THR A 23 -7.24 5.13 3.23
N GLY A 24 -6.24 6.00 3.27
CA GLY A 24 -5.99 6.88 4.41
C GLY A 24 -7.05 7.98 4.62
N GLN A 25 -8.06 8.09 3.74
CA GLN A 25 -9.20 9.01 3.91
C GLN A 25 -10.42 8.33 4.54
N LEU A 26 -10.34 7.02 4.79
CA LEU A 26 -11.34 6.32 5.57
C LEU A 26 -11.02 6.58 7.05
N ASP A 27 -11.52 7.70 7.56
CA ASP A 27 -11.07 8.32 8.81
C ASP A 27 -11.75 7.74 10.06
N ASP A 28 -12.92 7.11 9.92
CA ASP A 28 -13.63 6.54 11.04
C ASP A 28 -13.27 5.06 11.26
N GLY A 29 -12.98 4.70 12.51
CA GLY A 29 -12.56 3.35 12.88
C GLY A 29 -13.62 2.28 12.62
N ALA A 30 -14.90 2.66 12.66
CA ALA A 30 -16.02 1.74 12.45
C ALA A 30 -16.10 1.27 10.99
N SER A 31 -16.00 2.18 10.02
CA SER A 31 -15.98 1.85 8.59
C SER A 31 -14.74 1.05 8.20
N ARG A 32 -13.57 1.39 8.76
CA ARG A 32 -12.35 0.60 8.56
C ARG A 32 -12.53 -0.83 9.07
N LEU A 33 -13.07 -0.99 10.28
CA LEU A 33 -13.35 -2.29 10.87
C LEU A 33 -14.37 -3.05 10.04
N LYS A 34 -15.44 -2.40 9.59
CA LYS A 34 -16.48 -3.01 8.75
C LYS A 34 -15.89 -3.61 7.48
N VAL A 35 -15.08 -2.84 6.73
CA VAL A 35 -14.44 -3.35 5.49
C VAL A 35 -13.52 -4.54 5.79
N VAL A 36 -12.76 -4.49 6.88
CA VAL A 36 -11.86 -5.58 7.28
C VAL A 36 -12.65 -6.83 7.67
N THR A 37 -13.73 -6.69 8.44
CA THR A 37 -14.61 -7.79 8.84
C THR A 37 -15.32 -8.39 7.62
N ASP A 38 -15.97 -7.56 6.81
CA ASP A 38 -16.68 -8.01 5.61
C ASP A 38 -15.75 -8.73 4.63
N TRP A 39 -14.50 -8.29 4.49
CA TRP A 39 -13.50 -8.96 3.65
C TRP A 39 -12.99 -10.26 4.29
N ARG A 40 -12.78 -10.28 5.60
CA ARG A 40 -12.40 -11.50 6.34
C ARG A 40 -13.46 -12.58 6.18
N ASP A 41 -14.72 -12.21 6.37
CA ASP A 41 -15.87 -13.11 6.37
C ASP A 41 -16.35 -13.46 4.96
N GLY A 42 -15.73 -12.87 3.93
CA GLY A 42 -16.05 -13.17 2.53
C GLY A 42 -17.36 -12.55 2.06
N ALA A 43 -17.78 -11.41 2.61
CA ALA A 43 -18.79 -10.54 2.01
C ALA A 43 -18.19 -9.60 0.94
N ILE A 44 -16.89 -9.32 1.01
CA ILE A 44 -16.11 -8.59 0.00
C ILE A 44 -15.06 -9.52 -0.61
N ASP A 45 -14.95 -9.54 -1.94
CA ASP A 45 -13.94 -10.32 -2.65
C ASP A 45 -12.67 -9.50 -2.90
N LEU A 46 -12.84 -8.25 -3.29
CA LEU A 46 -11.76 -7.38 -3.73
C LEU A 46 -11.68 -6.11 -2.89
N VAL A 47 -10.50 -5.83 -2.37
CA VAL A 47 -10.20 -4.55 -1.72
C VAL A 47 -9.16 -3.81 -2.53
N VAL A 48 -9.54 -2.64 -3.05
CA VAL A 48 -8.59 -1.69 -3.63
C VAL A 48 -8.07 -0.82 -2.49
N ALA A 49 -6.78 -0.92 -2.23
CA ALA A 49 -6.18 -0.28 -1.08
C ALA A 49 -4.95 0.57 -1.39
N THR A 50 -4.68 1.54 -0.53
CA THR A 50 -3.34 2.13 -0.40
C THR A 50 -2.55 1.42 0.70
N SER A 51 -1.31 1.88 0.92
CA SER A 51 -0.40 1.45 2.00
C SER A 51 -0.99 1.31 3.41
N ALA A 52 -2.15 1.92 3.65
CA ALA A 52 -2.86 1.92 4.91
C ALA A 52 -3.58 0.59 5.21
N PHE A 53 -3.80 -0.26 4.21
CA PHE A 53 -4.42 -1.58 4.37
C PHE A 53 -3.33 -2.61 4.65
N GLY A 54 -3.17 -3.02 5.91
CA GLY A 54 -2.20 -4.05 6.22
C GLY A 54 -1.81 -4.23 7.68
N MET A 55 -2.05 -3.25 8.55
CA MET A 55 -1.84 -3.47 9.98
C MET A 55 -2.98 -4.34 10.53
N GLY A 56 -2.65 -5.54 11.02
CA GLY A 56 -3.60 -6.42 11.72
C GLY A 56 -4.56 -7.23 10.84
N ILE A 57 -4.37 -7.23 9.53
CA ILE A 57 -5.21 -8.00 8.60
C ILE A 57 -4.62 -9.41 8.44
N ASP A 58 -5.41 -10.40 8.85
CA ASP A 58 -5.11 -11.82 8.73
C ASP A 58 -6.30 -12.53 8.11
N LYS A 59 -6.04 -13.17 6.97
CA LYS A 59 -6.96 -13.98 6.16
C LYS A 59 -6.09 -15.00 5.45
N ASP A 60 -6.38 -16.28 5.63
CA ASP A 60 -5.54 -17.41 5.19
C ASP A 60 -5.78 -17.79 3.72
N ASP A 61 -6.99 -17.52 3.22
CA ASP A 61 -7.45 -17.85 1.88
C ASP A 61 -7.23 -16.74 0.84
N VAL A 62 -6.35 -15.76 1.09
CA VAL A 62 -5.99 -14.74 0.09
C VAL A 62 -5.35 -15.40 -1.14
N ARG A 63 -6.01 -15.25 -2.31
CA ARG A 63 -5.62 -15.87 -3.59
C ARG A 63 -4.85 -14.96 -4.54
N ALA A 64 -4.87 -13.65 -4.33
CA ALA A 64 -4.09 -12.72 -5.13
C ALA A 64 -3.72 -11.45 -4.35
N VAL A 65 -2.51 -10.95 -4.58
CA VAL A 65 -2.08 -9.60 -4.27
C VAL A 65 -1.60 -8.96 -5.57
N VAL A 66 -2.22 -7.84 -5.94
CA VAL A 66 -1.93 -7.11 -7.17
C VAL A 66 -1.46 -5.71 -6.83
N HIS A 67 -0.18 -5.43 -7.10
CA HIS A 67 0.38 -4.09 -7.05
C HIS A 67 0.08 -3.36 -8.35
N ALA A 68 -0.73 -2.29 -8.27
CA ALA A 68 -1.06 -1.44 -9.41
C ALA A 68 -0.07 -0.28 -9.63
N CYS A 69 1.10 -0.35 -8.99
CA CYS A 69 2.25 0.53 -9.19
C CYS A 69 3.50 -0.11 -8.56
N VAL A 70 4.68 0.43 -8.84
CA VAL A 70 5.93 -0.01 -8.20
C VAL A 70 5.93 0.42 -6.72
N PRO A 71 6.11 -0.50 -5.76
CA PRO A 71 6.20 -0.16 -4.34
C PRO A 71 7.44 0.67 -4.01
N GLU A 72 7.45 1.33 -2.84
CA GLU A 72 8.55 2.19 -2.41
C GLU A 72 9.87 1.45 -2.15
N SER A 73 9.81 0.15 -1.85
CA SER A 73 10.99 -0.68 -1.60
C SER A 73 10.70 -2.16 -1.84
N PRO A 74 11.75 -2.97 -2.11
CA PRO A 74 11.63 -4.43 -2.19
C PRO A 74 11.08 -5.05 -0.89
N SER A 75 11.49 -4.55 0.27
CA SER A 75 10.99 -5.04 1.57
C SER A 75 9.49 -4.83 1.72
N ARG A 76 8.98 -3.69 1.24
CA ARG A 76 7.55 -3.39 1.27
C ARG A 76 6.75 -4.29 0.35
N TYR A 77 7.25 -4.49 -0.88
CA TYR A 77 6.68 -5.46 -1.81
C TYR A 77 6.59 -6.85 -1.17
N TYR A 78 7.69 -7.34 -0.59
CA TYR A 78 7.76 -8.66 0.04
C TYR A 78 6.76 -8.81 1.20
N GLN A 79 6.66 -7.80 2.06
CA GLN A 79 5.69 -7.81 3.17
C GLN A 79 4.24 -7.86 2.68
N GLU A 80 3.92 -7.12 1.61
CA GLU A 80 2.57 -7.03 1.08
C GLU A 80 2.14 -8.32 0.36
N ILE A 81 3.01 -8.92 -0.46
CA ILE A 81 2.71 -10.19 -1.12
C ILE A 81 2.65 -11.36 -0.14
N GLY A 82 3.39 -11.30 0.98
CA GLY A 82 3.36 -12.32 2.05
C GLY A 82 2.03 -12.45 2.80
N ARG A 83 1.02 -11.66 2.41
CA ARG A 83 -0.37 -11.81 2.86
C ARG A 83 -1.12 -12.89 2.09
N ALA A 84 -0.66 -13.21 0.88
CA ALA A 84 -1.22 -14.26 0.06
C ALA A 84 -0.76 -15.65 0.54
N ALA A 85 -1.49 -16.70 0.16
CA ALA A 85 -1.08 -18.11 0.33
C ALA A 85 -0.79 -18.58 1.78
N ARG A 86 -1.28 -17.87 2.82
CA ARG A 86 -1.06 -18.27 4.22
C ARG A 86 -1.68 -19.63 4.57
N GLY A 87 -2.81 -19.97 3.96
CA GLY A 87 -3.48 -21.27 4.12
C GLY A 87 -2.86 -22.41 3.29
N GLY A 88 -1.63 -22.27 2.78
CA GLY A 88 -0.91 -23.33 2.05
C GLY A 88 -1.31 -23.54 0.59
N ASN A 89 -2.42 -22.95 0.14
CA ASN A 89 -2.83 -22.97 -1.26
C ASN A 89 -2.06 -21.95 -2.09
N GLN A 90 -1.89 -22.23 -3.38
CA GLN A 90 -1.24 -21.31 -4.33
C GLN A 90 -1.99 -19.96 -4.40
N ALA A 91 -1.23 -18.89 -4.62
CA ALA A 91 -1.75 -17.55 -4.81
C ALA A 91 -0.90 -16.77 -5.81
N LEU A 92 -1.49 -15.72 -6.39
CA LEU A 92 -0.83 -14.83 -7.34
C LEU A 92 -0.24 -13.62 -6.64
N ALA A 93 0.99 -13.27 -7.00
CA ALA A 93 1.62 -12.00 -6.66
C ALA A 93 1.99 -11.29 -7.97
N LEU A 94 1.24 -10.25 -8.33
CA LEU A 94 1.40 -9.54 -9.60
C LEU A 94 1.81 -8.09 -9.36
N MET A 95 2.78 -7.61 -10.13
CA MET A 95 3.13 -6.19 -10.18
C MET A 95 2.82 -5.66 -11.58
N LEU A 96 1.78 -4.84 -11.67
CA LEU A 96 1.39 -4.13 -12.88
C LEU A 96 1.94 -2.72 -12.78
N TRP A 97 2.89 -2.41 -13.66
CA TRP A 97 3.54 -1.11 -13.70
C TRP A 97 3.63 -0.60 -15.13
N THR A 98 3.72 0.71 -15.27
CA THR A 98 3.84 1.40 -16.54
C THR A 98 5.21 2.06 -16.67
N ASP A 99 5.93 1.73 -17.74
CA ASP A 99 7.16 2.41 -18.14
C ASP A 99 6.84 3.64 -18.98
N ASP A 100 6.39 4.70 -18.33
CA ASP A 100 6.11 5.93 -19.05
C ASP A 100 7.40 6.73 -19.28
N ARG A 101 7.94 6.56 -20.50
CA ARG A 101 8.99 7.35 -21.19
C ARG A 101 8.69 8.86 -21.28
N GLY A 102 7.99 9.48 -20.33
CA GLY A 102 7.70 10.90 -20.42
C GLY A 102 6.90 11.48 -19.28
N LYS A 103 5.73 10.94 -18.91
CA LYS A 103 4.71 11.77 -18.23
C LYS A 103 4.31 11.40 -16.80
N ALA A 104 4.44 10.17 -16.33
CA ALA A 104 4.33 9.80 -14.90
C ALA A 104 4.67 8.31 -14.68
N GLY A 105 5.88 7.88 -15.07
CA GLY A 105 6.25 6.46 -14.93
C GLY A 105 6.28 6.03 -13.47
N ASP A 106 5.68 4.89 -13.15
CA ASP A 106 5.60 4.36 -11.78
C ASP A 106 6.97 4.32 -11.09
N TRP A 107 8.03 4.11 -11.87
CA TRP A 107 9.41 4.15 -11.40
C TRP A 107 9.85 5.52 -10.86
N ARG A 108 9.46 6.62 -11.49
CA ARG A 108 9.79 7.97 -10.98
C ARG A 108 9.08 8.24 -9.65
N GLN A 109 7.83 7.77 -9.54
CA GLN A 109 7.07 7.89 -8.30
C GLN A 109 7.68 7.03 -7.18
N ALA A 110 7.99 5.77 -7.45
CA ALA A 110 8.66 4.87 -6.50
C ALA A 110 10.02 5.42 -6.07
N ARG A 111 10.83 5.90 -7.02
CA ARG A 111 12.13 6.53 -6.73
C ARG A 111 11.97 7.75 -5.83
N ARG A 112 10.99 8.62 -6.08
CA ARG A 112 10.72 9.79 -5.23
C ARG A 112 10.34 9.39 -3.80
N LEU A 113 9.50 8.35 -3.66
CA LEU A 113 9.09 7.85 -2.35
C LEU A 113 10.27 7.30 -1.55
N TRP A 114 11.11 6.49 -2.19
CA TRP A 114 12.30 5.94 -1.52
C TRP A 114 13.32 7.04 -1.22
N SER A 115 13.71 7.85 -2.20
CA SER A 115 14.76 8.88 -2.01
C SER A 115 14.36 9.99 -1.04
N GLY A 116 13.05 10.24 -0.87
CA GLY A 116 12.54 11.28 0.04
C GLY A 116 12.83 11.00 1.52
N SER A 117 13.08 9.74 1.88
CA SER A 117 13.41 9.34 3.25
C SER A 117 14.91 9.43 3.57
N TRP A 118 15.76 9.71 2.58
CA TRP A 118 17.20 9.72 2.78
C TRP A 118 17.64 10.96 3.56
N LEU A 119 18.47 10.73 4.57
CA LEU A 119 19.14 11.80 5.30
C LEU A 119 20.20 12.44 4.40
N THR A 120 19.92 13.64 3.89
CA THR A 120 20.93 14.43 3.21
C THR A 120 22.03 14.86 4.18
N PRO A 121 23.26 15.12 3.72
CA PRO A 121 24.33 15.60 4.59
C PRO A 121 23.95 16.83 5.43
N ASP A 122 23.18 17.75 4.86
CA ASP A 122 22.69 18.93 5.58
C ASP A 122 21.66 18.59 6.65
N MET A 123 20.70 17.70 6.34
CA MET A 123 19.72 17.23 7.31
C MET A 123 20.40 16.48 8.45
N MET A 124 21.36 15.62 8.14
CA MET A 124 22.15 14.87 9.11
C MET A 124 22.94 15.81 10.01
N ARG A 125 23.65 16.80 9.46
CA ARG A 125 24.37 17.83 10.25
C ARG A 125 23.44 18.63 11.14
N LYS A 126 22.24 18.98 10.67
CA LYS A 126 21.25 19.72 11.46
C LYS A 126 20.74 18.88 12.63
N ARG A 127 20.37 17.62 12.37
CA ARG A 127 19.90 16.69 13.41
C ARG A 127 20.99 16.35 14.42
N TRP A 128 22.21 16.10 13.97
CA TRP A 128 23.37 15.84 14.84
C TRP A 128 23.63 17.00 15.80
N ARG A 129 23.66 18.23 15.29
CA ARG A 129 23.83 19.42 16.14
C ARG A 129 22.70 19.59 17.16
N ALA A 130 21.46 19.25 16.80
CA ALA A 130 20.35 19.28 17.74
C ALA A 130 20.50 18.25 18.87
N ILE A 131 20.97 17.03 18.54
CA ILE A 131 21.24 15.97 19.53
C ILE A 131 22.36 16.40 20.48
N VAL A 132 23.48 16.93 19.95
CA VAL A 132 24.60 17.39 20.78
C VAL A 132 24.16 18.49 21.74
N ARG A 133 23.43 19.50 21.25
CA ARG A 133 22.91 20.59 22.10
C ARG A 133 21.96 20.10 23.19
N ALA A 134 21.13 19.09 22.90
CA ALA A 134 20.22 18.51 23.87
C ALA A 134 20.94 17.68 24.94
N ALA A 135 22.13 17.14 24.64
CA ALA A 135 22.95 16.39 25.59
C ALA A 135 23.83 17.30 26.49
N GLU A 136 24.04 18.55 26.08
CA GLU A 136 24.81 19.56 26.83
C GLU A 136 23.93 20.40 27.79
N GLN A 137 22.61 20.18 27.80
CA GLN A 137 21.64 20.79 28.72
C GLN A 137 21.27 19.82 29.85
#